data_AF-A0A4R6FJY9-F1
#
_entry.id   AF-A0A4R6FJY9-F1
#
_cell.length_a   1.000
_cell.length_b   1.000
_cell.length_c   1.000
_cell.angle_alpha   90.00
_cell.angle_beta   90.00
_cell.angle_gamma   90.00
#
_symmetry.space_group_name_H-M   'P 1'
#
loop_
_entity.id
_entity.type
_entity.pdbx_description
1 polymer ?
#
loop_
_entity_poly.entity_id
_entity_poly.type
_entity_poly.pdbx_seq_one_letter_code
_entity_poly.pdbx_strand_id
1 'polypeptide(L)'
;MVDRVVRVIDETRTIVVPGASVLSSITKQAEVYRDAAFLAASTAEAFVGPTYTSKAAGEAATTVGQSFAVNAGDGFISIYTRTSGGSTLERKTYTVDAIDALMAVQPINVLTRGLTNDNTDCQSAADALMADPTALVLRFPPGIYRCYLNNTVSGRTLIFDEGAIIDGTIHIAIGRGPDTNPGETEITWTDNTRVIGTATSTVRVGTFYCRKTNIDKIRITEIDPAYVNQTAEGGSNGVHLYVGTKDLTCGEIICDSATDGAYALSIDAATTIDADHKPENISIDNVIVRNNTQSILTTKSTKNVRIGNLIADSWDYYIGVSLVEDENLRIDRAILSGAPTVTQDGIYVLNGISASFGEIEISGAKQIGFRTFNCGRVDADSIRVDGSGLDQVRIESPGNIGRIETSDAGTGAAVLIQGNANGLTIGEIYNDGGGSVRVLSDDVTVPIITSKNNASGYGLELSGADRFTNQYLLTDGNSQGLRMVTVTDPTFGALYIRNNTTGIAISTVSGVSYDNVAYSGNTSDGTALNTLPGFRGSRIRSGAATLGNADATLIVGNNPPTQVCATSLTADRTVTVSTTGAKNGDRFRIARTAASGGAFNLIVAGVTGGPFNLATGQWLEVEYVSGWQMTAKGTL
;
A
#
# COMPACT_ATOMS: atom_id res chain seq x y z
N MET A 1 -11.20 7.50 -19.40
CA MET A 1 -10.57 6.33 -20.05
C MET A 1 -10.68 5.18 -19.06
N VAL A 2 -11.27 4.06 -19.46
CA VAL A 2 -11.51 2.92 -18.57
C VAL A 2 -10.43 1.90 -18.87
N ASP A 3 -9.37 1.88 -18.06
CA ASP A 3 -8.42 0.77 -18.04
C ASP A 3 -9.06 -0.41 -17.33
N ARG A 4 -9.40 -1.44 -18.10
CA ARG A 4 -9.60 -2.79 -17.58
C ARG A 4 -8.72 -3.74 -18.37
N VAL A 5 -7.62 -4.14 -17.75
CA VAL A 5 -6.84 -5.31 -18.17
C VAL A 5 -7.71 -6.53 -17.90
N VAL A 6 -8.21 -7.15 -18.98
CA VAL A 6 -8.88 -8.45 -18.92
C VAL A 6 -7.92 -9.49 -19.48
N ARG A 7 -7.39 -10.37 -18.61
CA ARG A 7 -6.75 -11.62 -19.05
C ARG A 7 -7.84 -12.66 -19.24
N VAL A 8 -7.95 -13.23 -20.44
CA VAL A 8 -8.94 -14.25 -20.80
C VAL A 8 -8.23 -15.57 -21.07
N ILE A 9 -8.75 -16.66 -20.48
CA ILE A 9 -8.40 -18.05 -20.80
C ILE A 9 -9.69 -18.69 -21.35
N ASP A 10 -9.68 -19.02 -22.65
CA ASP A 10 -10.57 -19.93 -23.39
C ASP A 10 -12.10 -19.93 -23.14
N GLU A 11 -12.80 -18.81 -23.37
CA GLU A 11 -14.23 -18.83 -23.75
C GLU A 11 -14.56 -17.71 -24.76
N THR A 12 -15.30 -18.02 -25.84
CA THR A 12 -15.81 -17.00 -26.77
C THR A 12 -16.96 -16.23 -26.11
N ARG A 13 -16.69 -15.02 -25.60
CA ARG A 13 -17.75 -14.09 -25.17
C ARG A 13 -17.97 -12.99 -26.19
N THR A 14 -19.23 -12.79 -26.56
CA THR A 14 -19.68 -11.65 -27.37
C THR A 14 -19.71 -10.41 -26.48
N ILE A 15 -18.78 -9.48 -26.70
CA ILE A 15 -18.76 -8.18 -26.02
C ILE A 15 -19.72 -7.25 -26.76
N VAL A 16 -20.89 -7.00 -26.19
CA VAL A 16 -21.82 -5.97 -26.69
C VAL A 16 -21.37 -4.63 -26.13
N VAL A 17 -20.58 -3.88 -26.90
CA VAL A 17 -20.30 -2.47 -26.60
C VAL A 17 -21.52 -1.66 -27.06
N PRO A 18 -22.23 -0.95 -26.18
CA PRO A 18 -23.39 -0.15 -26.55
C PRO A 18 -22.92 1.08 -27.36
N GLY A 19 -22.79 0.93 -28.69
CA GLY A 19 -22.25 1.96 -29.57
C GLY A 19 -22.93 3.32 -29.46
N ALA A 20 -24.19 3.37 -29.02
CA ALA A 20 -24.93 4.62 -28.82
C ALA A 20 -24.38 5.50 -27.68
N SER A 21 -23.92 4.92 -26.57
CA SER A 21 -23.41 5.71 -25.43
C SER A 21 -22.02 6.28 -25.72
N VAL A 22 -21.16 5.49 -26.39
CA VAL A 22 -19.85 5.94 -26.85
C VAL A 22 -19.99 7.05 -27.90
N LEU A 23 -20.88 6.87 -28.88
CA LEU A 23 -21.14 7.89 -29.91
C LEU A 23 -21.72 9.18 -29.31
N SER A 24 -22.61 9.09 -28.32
CA SER A 24 -23.12 10.25 -27.60
C SER A 24 -22.02 10.98 -26.82
N SER A 25 -21.12 10.26 -26.15
CA SER A 25 -19.99 10.84 -25.45
C SER A 25 -19.03 11.56 -26.40
N ILE A 26 -18.71 10.94 -27.54
CA ILE A 26 -17.84 11.53 -28.57
C ILE A 26 -18.49 12.77 -29.19
N THR A 27 -19.80 12.74 -29.45
CA THR A 27 -20.53 13.89 -30.01
C THR A 27 -20.50 15.06 -29.04
N LYS A 28 -20.79 14.85 -27.75
CA LYS A 28 -20.69 15.89 -26.71
C LYS A 28 -19.26 16.45 -26.62
N GLN A 29 -18.25 15.59 -26.70
CA GLN A 29 -16.87 16.03 -26.66
C GLN A 29 -16.49 16.87 -27.90
N ALA A 30 -16.97 16.50 -29.08
CA ALA A 30 -16.78 17.27 -30.31
C ALA A 30 -17.50 18.63 -30.25
N GLU A 31 -18.70 18.70 -29.67
CA GLU A 31 -19.40 19.96 -29.41
C GLU A 31 -18.60 20.87 -28.47
N VAL A 32 -18.08 20.34 -27.36
CA VAL A 32 -17.20 21.08 -26.44
C VAL A 32 -15.96 21.63 -27.15
N TYR A 33 -15.31 20.83 -28.01
CA TYR A 33 -14.14 21.29 -28.76
C TYR A 33 -14.47 22.36 -29.81
N ARG A 34 -15.59 22.20 -30.52
CA ARG A 34 -16.08 23.20 -31.47
C ARG A 34 -16.35 24.52 -30.76
N ASP A 35 -17.05 24.49 -29.65
CA ASP A 35 -17.43 25.68 -28.89
C ASP A 35 -16.19 26.37 -28.29
N ALA A 36 -15.20 25.59 -27.81
CA ALA A 36 -13.91 26.10 -27.37
C ALA A 36 -13.11 26.76 -28.51
N ALA A 37 -13.14 26.18 -29.73
CA ALA A 37 -12.48 26.75 -30.89
C ALA A 37 -13.14 28.08 -31.33
N PHE A 38 -14.47 28.16 -31.31
CA PHE A 38 -15.18 29.42 -31.58
C PHE A 38 -14.87 30.49 -30.54
N LEU A 39 -14.86 30.13 -29.25
CA LEU A 39 -14.49 31.06 -28.18
C LEU A 39 -13.05 31.56 -28.35
N ALA A 40 -12.11 30.67 -28.69
CA ALA A 40 -10.72 31.04 -28.94
C ALA A 40 -10.57 31.99 -30.14
N ALA A 41 -11.27 31.73 -31.24
CA ALA A 41 -11.27 32.61 -32.41
C ALA A 41 -11.86 33.99 -32.07
N SER A 42 -13.02 34.03 -31.39
CA SER A 42 -13.66 35.29 -30.97
C SER A 42 -12.80 36.08 -29.98
N THR A 43 -12.10 35.38 -29.09
CA THR A 43 -11.12 35.97 -28.17
C THR A 43 -9.95 36.60 -28.94
N ALA A 44 -9.42 35.90 -29.94
CA ALA A 44 -8.33 36.42 -30.77
C ALA A 44 -8.77 37.64 -31.59
N GLU A 45 -9.97 37.61 -32.17
CA GLU A 45 -10.57 38.75 -32.88
C GLU A 45 -10.75 39.96 -31.95
N ALA A 46 -11.21 39.74 -30.72
CA ALA A 46 -11.34 40.82 -29.72
C ALA A 46 -9.99 41.44 -29.34
N PHE A 47 -8.89 40.66 -29.33
CA PHE A 47 -7.54 41.17 -29.04
C PHE A 47 -6.93 41.97 -30.19
N VAL A 48 -7.21 41.63 -31.44
CA VAL A 48 -6.73 42.40 -32.61
C VAL A 48 -7.62 43.59 -32.93
N GLY A 49 -8.85 43.62 -32.40
CA GLY A 49 -9.80 44.71 -32.54
C GLY A 49 -9.50 45.91 -31.63
N PRO A 50 -10.32 46.97 -31.73
CA PRO A 50 -10.22 48.12 -30.84
C PRO A 50 -10.41 47.72 -29.37
N THR A 51 -9.55 48.25 -28.50
CA THR A 51 -9.73 48.14 -27.05
C THR A 51 -10.47 49.36 -26.53
N TYR A 52 -11.60 49.14 -25.86
CA TYR A 52 -12.47 50.20 -25.37
C TYR A 52 -12.13 50.57 -23.91
N THR A 53 -12.38 51.82 -23.51
CA THR A 53 -12.09 52.29 -22.15
C THR A 53 -13.14 51.88 -21.11
N SER A 54 -14.29 51.37 -21.54
CA SER A 54 -15.33 50.85 -20.65
C SER A 54 -16.20 49.80 -21.35
N LYS A 55 -16.89 48.98 -20.56
CA LYS A 55 -17.87 48.01 -21.06
C LYS A 55 -18.96 48.66 -21.90
N ALA A 56 -19.48 49.81 -21.46
CA ALA A 56 -20.55 50.54 -22.15
C ALA A 56 -20.12 51.06 -23.54
N ALA A 57 -18.84 51.42 -23.70
CA ALA A 57 -18.28 51.87 -24.97
C ALA A 57 -18.00 50.73 -25.96
N GLY A 58 -17.78 49.50 -25.45
CA GLY A 58 -17.62 48.29 -26.27
C GLY A 58 -18.93 47.57 -26.61
N GLU A 59 -19.92 47.61 -25.71
CA GLU A 59 -21.35 47.75 -26.09
C GLU A 59 -21.47 49.04 -26.94
N ALA A 60 -22.59 49.62 -27.36
CA ALA A 60 -22.57 50.71 -28.38
C ALA A 60 -21.83 50.43 -29.73
N ALA A 61 -20.52 50.11 -29.77
CA ALA A 61 -19.67 49.88 -30.93
C ALA A 61 -19.75 48.44 -31.53
N THR A 62 -20.21 47.44 -30.78
CA THR A 62 -20.37 46.06 -31.28
C THR A 62 -21.83 45.63 -31.47
N THR A 63 -22.09 44.56 -32.20
CA THR A 63 -23.42 43.92 -32.31
C THR A 63 -23.49 42.62 -31.50
N VAL A 64 -24.72 42.13 -31.26
CA VAL A 64 -24.94 40.83 -30.59
C VAL A 64 -24.17 39.72 -31.32
N GLY A 65 -23.44 38.90 -30.56
CA GLY A 65 -22.59 37.82 -31.04
C GLY A 65 -21.11 38.19 -31.23
N GLN A 66 -20.76 39.49 -31.21
CA GLN A 66 -19.37 39.92 -31.32
C GLN A 66 -18.69 40.00 -29.95
N SER A 67 -17.41 39.62 -29.89
CA SER A 67 -16.55 39.88 -28.73
C SER A 67 -15.79 41.21 -28.88
N PHE A 68 -15.50 41.86 -27.77
CA PHE A 68 -14.69 43.07 -27.70
C PHE A 68 -13.83 43.14 -26.45
N ALA A 69 -12.70 43.82 -26.55
CA ALA A 69 -11.76 44.02 -25.45
C ALA A 69 -12.01 45.36 -24.73
N VAL A 70 -11.90 45.37 -23.41
CA VAL A 70 -12.01 46.57 -22.56
C VAL A 70 -10.76 46.69 -21.70
N ASN A 71 -10.10 47.84 -21.74
CA ASN A 71 -9.06 48.24 -20.80
C ASN A 71 -9.59 49.42 -19.98
N ALA A 72 -10.03 49.15 -18.75
CA ALA A 72 -10.57 50.17 -17.86
C ALA A 72 -9.48 50.96 -17.10
N GLY A 73 -8.21 50.70 -17.39
CA GLY A 73 -7.07 51.24 -16.63
C GLY A 73 -6.81 50.53 -15.30
N ASP A 74 -7.44 49.37 -15.06
CA ASP A 74 -7.26 48.56 -13.84
C ASP A 74 -6.08 47.56 -13.94
N GLY A 75 -5.25 47.68 -14.99
CA GLY A 75 -4.14 46.76 -15.27
C GLY A 75 -4.55 45.50 -16.03
N PHE A 76 -5.80 45.40 -16.48
CA PHE A 76 -6.31 44.25 -17.21
C PHE A 76 -7.00 44.62 -18.52
N ILE A 77 -7.01 43.68 -19.45
CA ILE A 77 -7.88 43.63 -20.62
C ILE A 77 -8.95 42.58 -20.37
N SER A 78 -10.20 43.03 -20.30
CA SER A 78 -11.38 42.18 -20.14
C SER A 78 -12.05 41.97 -21.50
N ILE A 79 -12.26 40.72 -21.90
CA ILE A 79 -12.96 40.38 -23.15
C ILE A 79 -14.40 40.04 -22.82
N TYR A 80 -15.31 40.74 -23.47
CA TYR A 80 -16.74 40.54 -23.34
C TYR A 80 -17.33 40.02 -24.65
N THR A 81 -18.38 39.20 -24.57
CA THR A 81 -19.24 38.89 -25.71
C THR A 81 -20.56 39.63 -25.55
N ARG A 82 -20.97 40.37 -26.59
CA ARG A 82 -22.26 41.07 -26.57
C ARG A 82 -23.40 40.09 -26.79
N THR A 83 -24.36 40.06 -25.86
CA THR A 83 -25.60 39.29 -25.96
C THR A 83 -26.79 40.23 -26.13
N SER A 84 -27.99 39.68 -26.37
CA SER A 84 -29.22 40.48 -26.44
C SER A 84 -29.60 41.14 -25.10
N GLY A 85 -29.05 40.68 -23.97
CA GLY A 85 -29.29 41.19 -22.62
C GLY A 85 -28.14 42.04 -22.04
N GLY A 86 -27.18 42.47 -22.85
CA GLY A 86 -25.93 43.13 -22.41
C GLY A 86 -24.72 42.23 -22.68
N SER A 87 -23.54 42.54 -22.12
CA SER A 87 -22.33 41.75 -22.39
C SER A 87 -21.90 40.86 -21.23
N THR A 88 -21.44 39.66 -21.55
CA THR A 88 -20.92 38.66 -20.61
C THR A 88 -19.39 38.70 -20.63
N LEU A 89 -18.73 38.65 -19.47
CA LEU A 89 -17.27 38.57 -19.38
C LEU A 89 -16.82 37.15 -19.73
N GLU A 90 -16.04 37.00 -20.79
CA GLU A 90 -15.48 35.71 -21.22
C GLU A 90 -14.09 35.47 -20.63
N ARG A 91 -13.25 36.51 -20.59
CA ARG A 91 -11.84 36.39 -20.19
C ARG A 91 -11.29 37.69 -19.62
N LYS A 92 -10.30 37.59 -18.74
CA LYS A 92 -9.50 38.71 -18.24
C LYS A 92 -8.01 38.38 -18.35
N THR A 93 -7.19 39.29 -18.89
CA THR A 93 -5.72 39.15 -19.00
C THR A 93 -5.03 40.42 -18.53
N TYR A 94 -3.75 40.36 -18.16
CA TYR A 94 -2.95 41.55 -17.82
C TYR A 94 -2.59 42.37 -19.07
N THR A 95 -2.47 43.69 -18.93
CA THR A 95 -1.85 44.55 -19.95
C THR A 95 -0.33 44.35 -19.97
N VAL A 96 0.34 44.71 -21.06
CA VAL A 96 1.82 44.70 -21.12
C VAL A 96 2.40 45.59 -20.04
N ASP A 97 1.87 46.81 -19.83
CA ASP A 97 2.34 47.70 -18.76
C ASP A 97 2.13 47.10 -17.36
N ALA A 98 1.05 46.35 -17.12
CA ALA A 98 0.84 45.66 -15.86
C ALA A 98 1.81 44.50 -15.68
N ILE A 99 2.14 43.78 -16.76
CA ILE A 99 3.17 42.74 -16.77
C ILE A 99 4.54 43.38 -16.52
N ASP A 100 4.88 44.46 -17.22
CA ASP A 100 6.14 45.18 -17.07
C ASP A 100 6.26 45.79 -15.67
N ALA A 101 5.18 46.33 -15.10
CA ALA A 101 5.14 46.77 -13.72
C ALA A 101 5.33 45.60 -12.73
N LEU A 102 4.73 44.42 -13.02
CA LEU A 102 4.95 43.19 -12.25
C LEU A 102 6.42 42.74 -12.34
N MET A 103 7.01 42.83 -13.52
CA MET A 103 8.38 42.40 -13.84
C MET A 103 9.43 43.42 -13.40
N ALA A 104 9.05 44.69 -13.25
CA ALA A 104 9.88 45.77 -12.74
C ALA A 104 9.98 45.79 -11.21
N VAL A 105 9.20 44.96 -10.50
CA VAL A 105 9.41 44.69 -9.07
C VAL A 105 10.72 43.93 -8.92
N GLN A 106 11.82 44.69 -8.88
CA GLN A 106 13.11 44.15 -8.52
C GLN A 106 13.00 43.56 -7.12
N PRO A 107 13.44 42.31 -6.90
CA PRO A 107 13.45 41.73 -5.56
C PRO A 107 14.19 42.64 -4.60
N ILE A 108 13.59 42.93 -3.45
CA ILE A 108 14.23 43.69 -2.40
C ILE A 108 15.34 42.81 -1.85
N ASN A 109 16.59 43.22 -2.06
CA ASN A 109 17.74 42.57 -1.42
C ASN A 109 17.68 42.86 0.09
N VAL A 110 17.53 41.81 0.89
CA VAL A 110 17.33 41.94 2.35
C VAL A 110 18.49 42.67 3.06
N LEU A 111 19.71 42.65 2.50
CA LEU A 111 20.85 43.39 3.03
C LEU A 111 20.63 44.91 3.01
N THR A 112 19.88 45.41 2.02
CA THR A 112 19.52 46.83 1.93
C THR A 112 18.49 47.25 2.98
N ARG A 113 17.89 46.28 3.68
CA ARG A 113 16.92 46.45 4.76
C ARG A 113 17.52 46.16 6.14
N GLY A 114 18.85 46.03 6.23
CA GLY A 114 19.58 45.90 7.50
C GLY A 114 19.76 44.47 8.00
N LEU A 115 19.37 43.44 7.24
CA LEU A 115 19.75 42.07 7.57
C LEU A 115 21.26 41.87 7.30
N THR A 116 21.90 41.07 8.14
CA THR A 116 23.32 40.70 8.01
C THR A 116 23.42 39.20 7.73
N ASN A 117 24.31 38.81 6.81
CA ASN A 117 24.49 37.43 6.35
C ASN A 117 25.80 36.79 6.85
N ASP A 118 26.33 37.30 7.96
CA ASP A 118 27.60 36.94 8.59
C ASP A 118 27.42 36.25 9.96
N ASN A 119 26.22 35.71 10.21
CA ASN A 119 25.80 35.08 11.47
C ASN A 119 25.69 36.04 12.69
N THR A 120 25.71 37.35 12.46
CA THR A 120 25.33 38.33 13.49
C THR A 120 23.80 38.33 13.66
N ASP A 121 23.32 38.46 14.92
CA ASP A 121 21.90 38.62 15.22
C ASP A 121 21.33 39.83 14.48
N CYS A 122 20.32 39.59 13.63
CA CYS A 122 19.63 40.60 12.87
C CYS A 122 18.10 40.57 13.08
N GLN A 123 17.63 40.06 14.23
CA GLN A 123 16.21 39.84 14.49
C GLN A 123 15.35 41.09 14.30
N SER A 124 15.77 42.25 14.83
CA SER A 124 14.98 43.48 14.72
C SER A 124 14.80 43.94 13.26
N ALA A 125 15.80 43.70 12.40
CA ALA A 125 15.70 44.00 10.98
C ALA A 125 14.77 43.02 10.27
N ALA A 126 14.82 41.73 10.63
CA ALA A 126 13.89 40.72 10.13
C ALA A 126 12.43 41.05 10.52
N ASP A 127 12.16 41.39 11.78
CA ASP A 127 10.81 41.76 12.24
C ASP A 127 10.25 42.97 11.46
N ALA A 128 11.07 44.01 11.29
CA ALA A 128 10.68 45.19 10.52
C ALA A 128 10.41 44.87 9.05
N LEU A 129 11.23 44.02 8.43
CA LEU A 129 11.06 43.60 7.04
C LEU A 129 9.81 42.73 6.85
N MET A 130 9.59 41.76 7.74
CA MET A 130 8.45 40.85 7.62
C MET A 130 7.11 41.54 7.90
N ALA A 131 7.11 42.60 8.72
CA ALA A 131 5.95 43.46 8.98
C ALA A 131 5.64 44.45 7.84
N ASP A 132 6.56 44.71 6.90
CA ASP A 132 6.35 45.65 5.79
C ASP A 132 5.41 45.07 4.71
N PRO A 133 4.16 45.55 4.60
CA PRO A 133 3.19 45.00 3.66
C PRO A 133 3.55 45.29 2.19
N THR A 134 4.48 46.22 1.93
CA THR A 134 4.92 46.57 0.58
C THR A 134 6.06 45.69 0.09
N ALA A 135 6.74 44.99 0.99
CA ALA A 135 7.86 44.11 0.67
C ALA A 135 7.36 42.75 0.17
N LEU A 136 6.82 42.73 -1.06
CA LEU A 136 6.17 41.56 -1.66
C LEU A 136 7.15 40.56 -2.29
N VAL A 137 8.34 40.99 -2.69
CA VAL A 137 9.37 40.10 -3.27
C VAL A 137 10.68 40.34 -2.52
N LEU A 138 11.08 39.38 -1.70
CA LEU A 138 12.29 39.43 -0.89
C LEU A 138 13.32 38.48 -1.46
N ARG A 139 14.57 38.93 -1.61
CA ARG A 139 15.69 38.08 -2.02
C ARG A 139 16.74 38.01 -0.93
N PHE A 140 17.09 36.79 -0.53
CA PHE A 140 18.12 36.44 0.42
C PHE A 140 19.35 35.94 -0.34
N PRO A 141 20.40 36.77 -0.51
CA PRO A 141 21.68 36.33 -1.05
C PRO A 141 22.35 35.24 -0.20
N PRO A 142 23.38 34.55 -0.70
CA PRO A 142 24.11 33.56 0.07
C PRO A 142 24.69 34.13 1.38
N GLY A 143 24.68 33.33 2.43
CA GLY A 143 25.19 33.67 3.77
C GLY A 143 24.27 33.20 4.90
N ILE A 144 24.69 33.43 6.14
CA ILE A 144 23.99 32.95 7.35
C ILE A 144 23.31 34.12 8.04
N TYR A 145 21.98 34.07 8.14
CA TYR A 145 21.15 35.10 8.75
C TYR A 145 20.62 34.59 10.09
N ARG A 146 21.15 35.14 11.19
CA ARG A 146 20.70 34.76 12.53
C ARG A 146 19.46 35.54 12.91
N CYS A 147 18.29 34.97 12.59
CA CYS A 147 16.97 35.58 12.82
C CYS A 147 15.83 34.56 12.66
N TYR A 148 14.63 34.98 13.04
CA TYR A 148 13.34 34.33 12.79
C TYR A 148 12.60 35.08 11.68
N LEU A 149 12.06 34.33 10.73
CA LEU A 149 11.24 34.89 9.65
C LEU A 149 9.77 34.54 9.88
N ASN A 150 8.95 35.53 10.26
CA ASN A 150 7.51 35.36 10.49
C ASN A 150 6.68 36.02 9.39
N ASN A 151 6.40 35.29 8.30
CA ASN A 151 5.62 35.87 7.21
C ASN A 151 4.11 35.86 7.49
N THR A 152 3.57 37.03 7.78
CA THR A 152 2.12 37.24 7.97
C THR A 152 1.46 37.96 6.78
N VAL A 153 2.20 38.17 5.69
CA VAL A 153 1.76 38.95 4.52
C VAL A 153 1.44 38.00 3.35
N SER A 154 0.20 38.10 2.87
CA SER A 154 -0.27 37.36 1.69
C SER A 154 0.39 37.86 0.40
N GLY A 155 0.51 36.99 -0.60
CA GLY A 155 1.08 37.33 -1.91
C GLY A 155 2.59 37.55 -1.92
N ARG A 156 3.28 37.23 -0.81
CA ARG A 156 4.72 37.42 -0.70
C ARG A 156 5.49 36.30 -1.40
N THR A 157 6.55 36.67 -2.12
CA THR A 157 7.54 35.76 -2.70
C THR A 157 8.86 35.91 -1.95
N LEU A 158 9.39 34.80 -1.44
CA LEU A 158 10.71 34.71 -0.82
C LEU A 158 11.65 33.97 -1.79
N ILE A 159 12.75 34.60 -2.16
CA ILE A 159 13.76 34.03 -3.05
C ILE A 159 15.00 33.77 -2.23
N PHE A 160 15.33 32.49 -2.01
CA PHE A 160 16.56 32.08 -1.34
C PHE A 160 17.58 31.65 -2.39
N ASP A 161 18.62 32.46 -2.55
CA ASP A 161 19.76 32.06 -3.38
C ASP A 161 20.48 30.85 -2.75
N GLU A 162 21.12 30.02 -3.57
CA GLU A 162 21.86 28.86 -3.08
C GLU A 162 22.91 29.26 -2.03
N GLY A 163 22.85 28.67 -0.85
CA GLY A 163 23.71 29.00 0.29
C GLY A 163 23.17 30.08 1.23
N ALA A 164 21.94 30.59 1.02
CA ALA A 164 21.22 31.37 2.04
C ALA A 164 20.70 30.43 3.15
N ILE A 165 21.13 30.67 4.38
CA ILE A 165 20.79 29.86 5.56
C ILE A 165 20.21 30.79 6.62
N ILE A 166 19.02 30.45 7.13
CA ILE A 166 18.45 31.12 8.29
C ILE A 166 18.85 30.32 9.53
N ASP A 167 19.70 30.91 10.36
CA ASP A 167 20.04 30.37 11.67
C ASP A 167 18.92 30.72 12.67
N GLY A 168 17.83 29.96 12.59
CA GLY A 168 16.57 30.20 13.27
C GLY A 168 15.37 29.64 12.51
N THR A 169 14.16 29.89 13.01
CA THR A 169 12.91 29.38 12.42
C THR A 169 12.46 30.21 11.22
N ILE A 170 12.05 29.53 10.13
CA ILE A 170 11.37 30.14 8.99
C ILE A 170 9.90 29.74 9.03
N HIS A 171 9.03 30.68 9.36
CA HIS A 171 7.61 30.52 9.10
C HIS A 171 7.25 31.14 7.75
N ILE A 172 7.10 30.28 6.75
CA ILE A 172 6.88 30.69 5.35
C ILE A 172 5.55 31.43 5.20
N ALA A 173 4.53 31.02 5.93
CA ALA A 173 3.23 31.65 5.96
C ALA A 173 2.54 31.38 7.31
N ILE A 174 2.16 32.45 8.01
CA ILE A 174 1.47 32.41 9.29
C ILE A 174 0.22 33.26 9.20
N GLY A 175 -0.93 32.64 9.31
CA GLY A 175 -2.14 33.31 9.76
C GLY A 175 -2.22 33.36 11.29
N ARG A 176 -3.06 34.23 11.85
CA ARG A 176 -3.37 34.21 13.28
C ARG A 176 -4.55 33.28 13.50
N GLY A 177 -4.48 32.47 14.53
CA GLY A 177 -5.60 31.63 14.92
C GLY A 177 -5.49 31.22 16.37
N PRO A 178 -6.49 30.49 16.85
CA PRO A 178 -6.48 29.94 18.19
C PRO A 178 -5.44 28.83 18.31
N ASP A 179 -4.27 29.12 18.87
CA ASP A 179 -3.19 28.11 19.04
C ASP A 179 -3.59 26.97 20.00
N THR A 180 -4.63 27.17 20.82
CA THR A 180 -5.15 26.16 21.76
C THR A 180 -6.65 26.23 22.08
N ASN A 181 -7.39 27.28 21.67
CA ASN A 181 -8.81 27.48 22.05
C ASN A 181 -9.66 28.11 20.93
N PRO A 182 -10.39 27.31 20.12
CA PRO A 182 -11.05 27.77 18.89
C PRO A 182 -12.24 28.74 19.04
N GLY A 183 -12.55 29.16 20.27
CA GLY A 183 -13.75 29.95 20.57
C GLY A 183 -13.62 31.47 20.54
N GLU A 184 -12.41 32.05 20.53
CA GLU A 184 -12.26 33.48 20.91
C GLU A 184 -11.45 34.37 19.96
N THR A 185 -10.70 33.81 18.99
CA THR A 185 -9.85 34.62 18.09
C THR A 185 -10.25 34.45 16.63
N GLU A 186 -10.50 35.56 15.93
CA GLU A 186 -10.73 35.57 14.48
C GLU A 186 -9.51 35.01 13.75
N ILE A 187 -9.73 34.02 12.88
CA ILE A 187 -8.66 33.40 12.10
C ILE A 187 -8.30 34.32 10.94
N THR A 188 -7.06 34.81 10.90
CA THR A 188 -6.49 35.45 9.72
C THR A 188 -5.72 34.43 8.90
N TRP A 189 -5.74 34.57 7.58
CA TRP A 189 -5.11 33.65 6.64
C TRP A 189 -3.99 34.33 5.89
N THR A 190 -2.86 33.64 5.72
CA THR A 190 -1.81 34.05 4.78
C THR A 190 -1.96 33.25 3.49
N ASP A 191 -2.32 33.93 2.40
CA ASP A 191 -2.63 33.30 1.11
C ASP A 191 -1.59 33.63 0.04
N ASN A 192 -1.42 32.72 -0.92
CA ASN A 192 -0.60 32.91 -2.14
C ASN A 192 0.88 33.23 -1.86
N THR A 193 1.48 32.55 -0.89
CA THR A 193 2.92 32.67 -0.65
C THR A 193 3.72 31.79 -1.62
N ARG A 194 4.85 32.30 -2.10
CA ARG A 194 5.78 31.53 -2.92
C ARG A 194 7.19 31.55 -2.34
N VAL A 195 7.86 30.41 -2.36
CA VAL A 195 9.28 30.28 -2.07
C VAL A 195 9.99 29.76 -3.30
N ILE A 196 10.97 30.53 -3.78
CA ILE A 196 11.84 30.16 -4.91
C ILE A 196 13.22 29.81 -4.37
N GLY A 197 13.78 28.68 -4.80
CA GLY A 197 15.05 28.17 -4.31
C GLY A 197 14.91 27.30 -3.05
N THR A 198 15.92 27.31 -2.18
CA THR A 198 15.96 26.44 -0.98
C THR A 198 15.81 27.25 0.30
N ALA A 199 14.66 27.15 0.97
CA ALA A 199 14.50 27.66 2.33
C ALA A 199 15.29 26.77 3.30
N THR A 200 16.54 27.17 3.60
CA THR A 200 17.41 26.44 4.52
C THR A 200 17.32 27.01 5.93
N SER A 201 17.00 26.17 6.92
CA SER A 201 16.95 26.54 8.34
C SER A 201 17.80 25.60 9.18
N THR A 202 18.38 26.10 10.28
CA THR A 202 19.06 25.29 11.30
C THR A 202 18.12 24.76 12.39
N VAL A 203 16.85 25.20 12.39
CA VAL A 203 15.88 24.90 13.45
C VAL A 203 14.60 24.29 12.87
N ARG A 204 13.82 25.09 12.16
CA ARG A 204 12.47 24.72 11.72
C ARG A 204 12.05 25.51 10.49
N VAL A 205 11.29 24.86 9.61
CA VAL A 205 10.48 25.54 8.59
C VAL A 205 9.01 25.20 8.81
N GLY A 206 8.13 26.19 8.90
CA GLY A 206 6.73 25.97 9.26
C GLY A 206 5.71 26.75 8.45
N THR A 207 4.48 26.23 8.41
CA THR A 207 3.29 26.90 7.91
C THR A 207 2.13 26.75 8.89
N PHE A 208 1.35 27.82 9.04
CA PHE A 208 0.20 27.90 9.95
C PHE A 208 -0.90 28.76 9.30
N TYR A 209 -2.15 28.29 9.32
CA TYR A 209 -3.32 29.03 8.79
C TYR A 209 -3.03 29.72 7.44
N CYS A 210 -2.58 28.94 6.46
CA CYS A 210 -2.18 29.46 5.16
C CYS A 210 -2.89 28.72 4.02
N ARG A 211 -3.00 29.37 2.86
CA ARG A 211 -3.51 28.71 1.64
C ARG A 211 -2.64 29.01 0.44
N LYS A 212 -2.64 28.06 -0.52
CA LYS A 212 -2.01 28.25 -1.84
C LYS A 212 -0.53 28.60 -1.71
N THR A 213 0.17 27.89 -0.83
CA THR A 213 1.60 28.07 -0.60
C THR A 213 2.37 27.15 -1.54
N ASN A 214 3.30 27.71 -2.31
CA ASN A 214 4.16 26.94 -3.22
C ASN A 214 5.62 27.12 -2.84
N ILE A 215 6.32 26.01 -2.61
CA ILE A 215 7.69 26.00 -2.12
C ILE A 215 8.53 25.10 -3.02
N ASP A 216 9.55 25.64 -3.66
CA ASP A 216 10.45 24.82 -4.48
C ASP A 216 11.15 23.75 -3.62
N LYS A 217 11.83 24.17 -2.54
CA LYS A 217 12.58 23.27 -1.67
C LYS A 217 12.72 23.78 -0.24
N ILE A 218 12.64 22.86 0.73
CA ILE A 218 12.96 23.07 2.14
C ILE A 218 14.19 22.25 2.50
N ARG A 219 15.09 22.83 3.29
CA ARG A 219 16.19 22.09 3.91
C ARG A 219 16.31 22.43 5.39
N ILE A 220 16.33 21.41 6.23
CA ILE A 220 16.79 21.53 7.61
C ILE A 220 18.23 21.01 7.63
N THR A 221 19.17 21.86 8.02
CA THR A 221 20.61 21.54 8.11
C THR A 221 21.05 21.59 9.56
N GLU A 222 22.09 20.82 9.92
CA GLU A 222 22.81 20.82 11.21
C GLU A 222 22.13 21.61 12.33
N ILE A 223 21.46 20.90 13.25
CA ILE A 223 20.85 21.51 14.43
C ILE A 223 21.96 22.18 15.24
N ASP A 224 21.89 23.51 15.40
CA ASP A 224 22.66 24.17 16.44
C ASP A 224 22.03 23.78 17.80
N PRO A 225 22.74 23.01 18.65
CA PRO A 225 22.23 22.61 19.95
C PRO A 225 21.94 23.82 20.87
N ALA A 226 22.44 25.02 20.55
CA ALA A 226 22.10 26.25 21.28
C ALA A 226 20.63 26.69 21.11
N TYR A 227 19.90 26.16 20.13
CA TYR A 227 18.51 26.55 19.83
C TYR A 227 17.44 25.59 20.34
N VAL A 228 17.82 24.51 21.03
CA VAL A 228 16.90 23.48 21.59
C VAL A 228 15.85 24.07 22.57
N ASN A 229 16.04 25.31 23.04
CA ASN A 229 15.17 25.97 24.02
C ASN A 229 14.62 27.35 23.59
N GLN A 230 14.72 27.77 22.31
CA GLN A 230 14.37 29.15 21.94
C GLN A 230 12.92 29.42 21.52
N THR A 231 12.05 28.41 21.45
CA THR A 231 10.61 28.65 21.30
C THR A 231 9.89 28.41 22.62
N ALA A 232 9.01 29.33 23.01
CA ALA A 232 8.05 29.13 24.11
C ALA A 232 7.12 27.91 23.87
N GLU A 233 7.12 27.38 22.64
CA GLU A 233 6.40 26.19 22.19
C GLU A 233 7.11 24.86 22.48
N GLY A 234 8.35 24.85 23.00
CA GLY A 234 9.02 23.65 23.50
C GLY A 234 8.92 22.41 22.61
N GLY A 235 9.87 22.24 21.67
CA GLY A 235 10.11 20.94 21.02
C GLY A 235 9.85 20.93 19.51
N SER A 236 10.63 20.09 18.83
CA SER A 236 10.59 19.75 17.39
C SER A 236 11.32 20.68 16.43
N ASN A 237 12.56 20.30 16.14
CA ASN A 237 13.27 20.67 14.91
C ASN A 237 12.68 19.90 13.73
N GLY A 238 12.55 20.54 12.57
CA GLY A 238 12.01 19.91 11.36
C GLY A 238 11.07 20.78 10.52
N VAL A 239 10.19 20.15 9.74
CA VAL A 239 9.20 20.83 8.91
C VAL A 239 7.80 20.67 9.50
N HIS A 240 7.13 21.78 9.79
CA HIS A 240 5.81 21.80 10.39
C HIS A 240 4.77 22.28 9.38
N LEU A 241 3.91 21.39 8.90
CA LEU A 241 2.77 21.71 8.03
C LEU A 241 1.50 21.71 8.87
N TYR A 242 1.39 22.72 9.72
CA TYR A 242 0.55 22.68 10.91
C TYR A 242 -0.85 23.26 10.66
N VAL A 243 -1.69 23.25 11.70
CA VAL A 243 -3.10 23.68 11.75
C VAL A 243 -3.47 24.72 10.68
N GLY A 244 -4.49 24.39 9.89
CA GLY A 244 -5.01 25.28 8.85
C GLY A 244 -4.11 25.42 7.63
N THR A 245 -3.05 24.63 7.44
CA THR A 245 -2.30 24.62 6.18
C THR A 245 -3.16 23.98 5.08
N LYS A 246 -3.49 24.75 4.03
CA LYS A 246 -4.30 24.26 2.90
C LYS A 246 -3.66 24.52 1.54
N ASP A 247 -3.88 23.62 0.59
CA ASP A 247 -3.45 23.78 -0.80
C ASP A 247 -1.94 24.08 -0.92
N LEU A 248 -1.12 23.33 -0.18
CA LEU A 248 0.33 23.49 -0.17
C LEU A 248 0.98 22.56 -1.19
N THR A 249 1.94 23.09 -1.94
CA THR A 249 2.81 22.30 -2.83
C THR A 249 4.27 22.52 -2.43
N CYS A 250 5.02 21.43 -2.30
CA CYS A 250 6.45 21.47 -2.05
C CYS A 250 7.19 20.50 -2.99
N GLY A 251 8.21 20.96 -3.70
CA GLY A 251 9.00 20.09 -4.57
C GLY A 251 9.84 19.09 -3.77
N GLU A 252 10.64 19.58 -2.83
CA GLU A 252 11.53 18.70 -2.06
C GLU A 252 11.70 19.18 -0.61
N ILE A 253 11.68 18.24 0.34
CA ILE A 253 12.04 18.46 1.74
C ILE A 253 13.26 17.60 2.05
N ILE A 254 14.33 18.23 2.54
CA ILE A 254 15.52 17.53 3.03
C ILE A 254 15.70 17.85 4.52
N CYS A 255 15.76 16.84 5.37
CA CYS A 255 16.11 17.00 6.78
C CYS A 255 17.42 16.26 7.06
N ASP A 256 18.51 17.01 7.23
CA ASP A 256 19.83 16.48 7.53
C ASP A 256 20.12 16.57 9.05
N SER A 257 20.38 15.43 9.71
CA SER A 257 20.90 15.34 11.09
C SER A 257 19.99 15.92 12.17
N ALA A 258 18.85 15.27 12.39
CA ALA A 258 18.02 15.49 13.57
C ALA A 258 18.60 14.74 14.80
N THR A 259 19.81 15.10 15.21
CA THR A 259 20.55 14.46 16.31
C THR A 259 20.50 15.33 17.57
N ASP A 260 20.11 14.71 18.69
CA ASP A 260 20.03 15.25 20.05
C ASP A 260 18.84 16.16 20.41
N GLY A 261 17.82 15.55 21.01
CA GLY A 261 16.74 16.23 21.73
C GLY A 261 15.47 15.39 21.74
N ALA A 262 14.79 15.28 22.88
CA ALA A 262 13.44 14.72 22.92
C ALA A 262 12.52 15.54 21.97
N TYR A 263 11.85 14.90 21.01
CA TYR A 263 10.89 15.47 20.03
C TYR A 263 11.40 16.01 18.68
N ALA A 264 12.54 15.59 18.12
CA ALA A 264 12.90 16.00 16.75
C ALA A 264 12.03 15.30 15.67
N LEU A 265 11.00 15.97 15.15
CA LEU A 265 10.12 15.43 14.10
C LEU A 265 10.56 15.97 12.75
N SER A 266 11.09 15.12 11.84
CA SER A 266 11.55 15.63 10.53
C SER A 266 10.44 16.31 9.75
N ILE A 267 9.26 15.69 9.70
CA ILE A 267 8.03 16.31 9.19
C ILE A 267 6.90 16.03 10.16
N ASP A 268 6.20 17.09 10.55
CA ASP A 268 4.98 17.06 11.35
C ASP A 268 3.85 17.79 10.60
N ALA A 269 2.83 17.04 10.20
CA ALA A 269 1.61 17.58 9.61
C ALA A 269 0.40 17.17 10.46
N ALA A 270 0.11 17.96 11.48
CA ALA A 270 -0.91 17.64 12.47
C ALA A 270 -1.90 18.79 12.70
N THR A 271 -3.13 18.43 13.06
CA THR A 271 -4.03 19.32 13.81
C THR A 271 -4.15 18.85 15.26
N THR A 272 -4.08 19.78 16.20
CA THR A 272 -4.26 19.51 17.64
C THR A 272 -5.57 20.05 18.20
N ILE A 273 -6.37 20.76 17.39
CA ILE A 273 -7.33 21.74 17.93
C ILE A 273 -8.79 21.43 17.52
N ASP A 274 -9.07 21.18 16.24
CA ASP A 274 -10.39 20.76 15.77
C ASP A 274 -10.36 20.10 14.37
N ALA A 275 -11.50 19.53 13.98
CA ALA A 275 -11.70 18.85 12.70
C ALA A 275 -11.81 19.80 11.49
N ASP A 276 -12.11 21.10 11.72
CA ASP A 276 -12.37 22.08 10.66
C ASP A 276 -11.09 22.71 10.11
N HIS A 277 -10.02 22.69 10.91
CA HIS A 277 -8.71 23.26 10.58
C HIS A 277 -7.63 22.21 10.34
N LYS A 278 -8.02 21.02 9.87
CA LYS A 278 -7.06 20.01 9.43
C LYS A 278 -6.17 20.51 8.28
N PRO A 279 -4.88 20.12 8.26
CA PRO A 279 -4.05 20.25 7.08
C PRO A 279 -4.72 19.53 5.89
N GLU A 280 -4.89 20.23 4.77
CA GLU A 280 -5.69 19.75 3.64
C GLU A 280 -5.03 20.04 2.28
N ASN A 281 -5.12 19.09 1.34
CA ASN A 281 -4.63 19.23 -0.03
C ASN A 281 -3.13 19.58 -0.08
N ILE A 282 -2.32 18.80 0.62
CA ILE A 282 -0.86 18.96 0.66
C ILE A 282 -0.23 18.01 -0.35
N SER A 283 0.65 18.51 -1.21
CA SER A 283 1.44 17.69 -2.14
C SER A 283 2.92 17.97 -1.97
N ILE A 284 3.69 16.93 -1.69
CA ILE A 284 5.15 16.98 -1.57
C ILE A 284 5.74 15.98 -2.55
N ASP A 285 6.60 16.40 -3.49
CA ASP A 285 7.13 15.44 -4.48
C ASP A 285 8.18 14.52 -3.84
N ASN A 286 9.13 15.07 -3.08
CA ASN A 286 10.21 14.29 -2.46
C ASN A 286 10.45 14.69 -1.00
N VAL A 287 10.64 13.69 -0.15
CA VAL A 287 11.08 13.81 1.24
C VAL A 287 12.31 12.95 1.42
N ILE A 288 13.40 13.57 1.89
CA ILE A 288 14.65 12.90 2.20
C ILE A 288 15.02 13.22 3.64
N VAL A 289 15.11 12.19 4.48
CA VAL A 289 15.47 12.32 5.89
C VAL A 289 16.76 11.55 6.14
N ARG A 290 17.76 12.23 6.70
CA ARG A 290 19.08 11.64 6.98
C ARG A 290 19.47 11.79 8.43
N ASN A 291 20.10 10.76 9.00
CA ASN A 291 20.65 10.81 10.37
C ASN A 291 19.62 11.30 11.41
N ASN A 292 18.36 10.87 11.29
CA ASN A 292 17.31 11.28 12.20
C ASN A 292 17.22 10.32 13.40
N THR A 293 17.23 10.86 14.60
CA THR A 293 17.18 10.05 15.81
C THR A 293 15.76 9.67 16.26
N GLN A 294 14.70 10.19 15.64
CA GLN A 294 13.31 10.03 16.10
C GLN A 294 12.33 9.60 15.00
N SER A 295 11.35 10.44 14.62
CA SER A 295 10.32 10.14 13.62
C SER A 295 10.61 10.86 12.31
N ILE A 296 10.40 10.16 11.20
CA ILE A 296 10.62 10.66 9.84
C ILE A 296 9.42 11.52 9.43
N LEU A 297 8.22 10.97 9.58
CA LEU A 297 6.97 11.59 9.19
C LEU A 297 5.90 11.30 10.23
N THR A 298 5.28 12.35 10.74
CA THR A 298 4.07 12.24 11.55
C THR A 298 2.95 13.02 10.88
N THR A 299 1.82 12.36 10.67
CA THR A 299 0.57 13.02 10.27
C THR A 299 -0.51 12.74 11.29
N LYS A 300 -1.34 13.75 11.56
CA LYS A 300 -2.51 13.59 12.42
C LYS A 300 -3.72 14.37 11.91
N SER A 301 -4.78 13.63 11.64
CA SER A 301 -6.08 14.11 11.20
C SER A 301 -6.00 14.97 9.94
N THR A 302 -5.14 14.61 8.98
CA THR A 302 -4.97 15.34 7.71
C THR A 302 -5.96 14.89 6.64
N LYS A 303 -6.08 15.66 5.55
CA LYS A 303 -6.92 15.30 4.40
C LYS A 303 -6.24 15.54 3.06
N ASN A 304 -6.35 14.58 2.15
CA ASN A 304 -5.83 14.67 0.79
C ASN A 304 -4.33 15.03 0.77
N VAL A 305 -3.54 14.34 1.59
CA VAL A 305 -2.08 14.49 1.62
C VAL A 305 -1.45 13.52 0.64
N ARG A 306 -0.59 14.02 -0.25
CA ARG A 306 0.21 13.22 -1.18
C ARG A 306 1.69 13.47 -0.95
N ILE A 307 2.45 12.39 -0.81
CA ILE A 307 3.91 12.38 -0.86
C ILE A 307 4.33 11.50 -2.03
N GLY A 308 5.20 11.99 -2.90
CA GLY A 308 5.78 11.19 -3.97
C GLY A 308 6.74 10.16 -3.38
N ASN A 309 7.99 10.56 -3.15
CA ASN A 309 9.01 9.71 -2.55
C ASN A 309 9.28 10.08 -1.10
N LEU A 310 9.30 9.10 -0.21
CA LEU A 310 9.74 9.21 1.17
C LEU A 310 10.97 8.32 1.35
N ILE A 311 12.14 8.93 1.51
CA ILE A 311 13.41 8.21 1.65
C ILE A 311 14.02 8.57 3.01
N ALA A 312 14.31 7.57 3.82
CA ALA A 312 15.01 7.74 5.09
C ALA A 312 16.15 6.73 5.24
N ASP A 313 17.36 7.22 5.51
CA ASP A 313 18.55 6.36 5.62
C ASP A 313 18.85 5.87 7.06
N SER A 314 18.23 6.50 8.07
CA SER A 314 18.29 6.08 9.48
C SER A 314 17.11 6.64 10.28
N TRP A 315 16.52 5.81 11.16
CA TRP A 315 15.71 6.24 12.32
C TRP A 315 16.09 5.42 13.55
N ASP A 316 16.20 6.06 14.72
CA ASP A 316 16.76 5.41 15.91
C ASP A 316 15.78 5.13 17.07
N TYR A 317 14.93 6.10 17.45
CA TYR A 317 14.27 6.08 18.77
C TYR A 317 12.74 5.92 18.76
N TYR A 318 12.06 6.37 17.70
CA TYR A 318 10.59 6.36 17.61
C TYR A 318 10.09 5.59 16.36
N ILE A 319 8.77 5.62 16.15
CA ILE A 319 8.11 5.11 14.95
C ILE A 319 8.67 5.87 13.74
N GLY A 320 9.09 5.14 12.69
CA GLY A 320 9.60 5.77 11.48
C GLY A 320 8.56 6.70 10.85
N VAL A 321 7.39 6.16 10.52
CA VAL A 321 6.26 6.89 9.94
C VAL A 321 4.99 6.62 10.74
N SER A 322 4.37 7.66 11.28
CA SER A 322 3.14 7.58 12.08
C SER A 322 2.01 8.35 11.40
N LEU A 323 1.00 7.64 10.91
CA LEU A 323 -0.14 8.20 10.19
C LEU A 323 -1.42 7.97 10.99
N VAL A 324 -1.99 9.03 11.54
CA VAL A 324 -3.08 8.93 12.53
C VAL A 324 -4.32 9.69 12.05
N GLU A 325 -5.46 9.01 11.96
CA GLU A 325 -6.75 9.64 11.63
C GLU A 325 -6.79 10.37 10.26
N ASP A 326 -5.92 9.99 9.34
CA ASP A 326 -5.82 10.65 8.04
C ASP A 326 -6.91 10.19 7.05
N GLU A 327 -7.31 11.12 6.18
CA GLU A 327 -8.30 10.91 5.12
C GLU A 327 -7.64 11.10 3.74
N ASN A 328 -7.68 10.06 2.91
CA ASN A 328 -7.09 10.06 1.56
C ASN A 328 -5.60 10.42 1.55
N LEU A 329 -4.83 9.80 2.45
CA LEU A 329 -3.38 9.92 2.44
C LEU A 329 -2.77 8.98 1.39
N ARG A 330 -1.79 9.49 0.63
CA ARG A 330 -1.07 8.72 -0.39
C ARG A 330 0.43 8.93 -0.30
N ILE A 331 1.18 7.83 -0.27
CA ILE A 331 2.64 7.83 -0.41
C ILE A 331 3.00 6.97 -1.64
N ASP A 332 3.53 7.56 -2.70
CA ASP A 332 3.82 6.81 -3.94
C ASP A 332 4.95 5.79 -3.72
N ARG A 333 5.99 6.16 -2.95
CA ARG A 333 7.09 5.27 -2.59
C ARG A 333 7.67 5.60 -1.23
N ALA A 334 7.86 4.59 -0.38
CA ALA A 334 8.52 4.71 0.92
C ALA A 334 9.71 3.76 1.01
N ILE A 335 10.92 4.29 1.17
CA ILE A 335 12.15 3.53 1.41
C ILE A 335 12.70 3.94 2.75
N LEU A 336 12.64 3.03 3.70
CA LEU A 336 13.05 3.25 5.06
C LEU A 336 14.18 2.25 5.38
N SER A 337 15.41 2.71 5.56
CA SER A 337 16.46 1.96 6.26
C SER A 337 16.77 2.55 7.63
N GLY A 338 16.87 1.72 8.66
CA GLY A 338 17.21 2.18 10.01
C GLY A 338 17.59 1.02 10.92
N ALA A 339 18.37 1.30 11.96
CA ALA A 339 18.76 0.30 12.96
C ALA A 339 18.30 0.72 14.35
N PRO A 340 16.98 0.94 14.57
CA PRO A 340 16.46 1.52 15.80
C PRO A 340 17.00 0.79 17.02
N THR A 341 17.45 1.52 18.03
CA THR A 341 18.07 0.91 19.22
C THR A 341 17.03 0.24 20.12
N VAL A 342 15.77 0.65 20.00
CA VAL A 342 14.61 0.21 20.77
C VAL A 342 13.56 -0.50 19.90
N THR A 343 12.61 -1.18 20.55
CA THR A 343 11.47 -1.88 19.92
C THR A 343 10.51 -0.84 19.32
N GLN A 344 10.58 -0.60 18.01
CA GLN A 344 9.72 0.37 17.30
C GLN A 344 9.28 -0.12 15.92
N ASP A 345 8.16 0.44 15.48
CA ASP A 345 7.53 0.16 14.19
C ASP A 345 8.17 1.00 13.06
N GLY A 346 8.22 0.47 11.83
CA GLY A 346 8.68 1.19 10.64
C GLY A 346 7.62 2.17 10.15
N ILE A 347 6.49 1.65 9.64
CA ILE A 347 5.30 2.42 9.27
C ILE A 347 4.12 1.97 10.13
N TYR A 348 3.45 2.93 10.76
CA TYR A 348 2.27 2.71 11.58
C TYR A 348 1.10 3.58 11.12
N VAL A 349 0.04 2.92 10.64
CA VAL A 349 -1.22 3.56 10.21
C VAL A 349 -2.30 3.27 11.26
N LEU A 350 -2.86 4.31 11.86
CA LEU A 350 -3.74 4.22 13.03
C LEU A 350 -5.02 5.03 12.84
N ASN A 351 -6.19 4.40 13.05
CA ASN A 351 -7.49 5.07 13.05
C ASN A 351 -7.79 5.87 11.76
N GLY A 352 -7.07 5.61 10.68
CA GLY A 352 -7.20 6.35 9.42
C GLY A 352 -8.48 5.94 8.67
N ILE A 353 -9.09 6.88 7.94
CA ILE A 353 -10.23 6.56 7.08
C ILE A 353 -9.74 5.82 5.83
N SER A 354 -8.70 6.34 5.18
CA SER A 354 -8.11 5.76 3.97
C SER A 354 -6.64 6.16 3.80
N ALA A 355 -5.77 5.17 3.62
CA ALA A 355 -4.37 5.36 3.24
C ALA A 355 -4.01 4.48 2.04
N SER A 356 -3.14 4.97 1.16
CA SER A 356 -2.68 4.23 -0.01
C SER A 356 -1.17 4.38 -0.20
N PHE A 357 -0.52 3.29 -0.59
CA PHE A 357 0.91 3.23 -0.82
C PHE A 357 1.17 2.64 -2.21
N GLY A 358 2.20 3.13 -2.91
CA GLY A 358 2.74 2.37 -4.04
C GLY A 358 3.68 1.28 -3.52
N GLU A 359 4.98 1.56 -3.53
CA GLU A 359 6.01 0.64 -3.03
C GLU A 359 6.47 1.02 -1.61
N ILE A 360 6.52 0.04 -0.72
CA ILE A 360 7.11 0.15 0.62
C ILE A 360 8.30 -0.80 0.71
N GLU A 361 9.46 -0.27 1.10
CA GLU A 361 10.67 -1.02 1.44
C GLU A 361 11.15 -0.59 2.82
N ILE A 362 11.23 -1.54 3.75
CA ILE A 362 11.64 -1.29 5.13
C ILE A 362 12.75 -2.28 5.49
N SER A 363 13.89 -1.76 5.94
CA SER A 363 15.00 -2.57 6.43
C SER A 363 15.38 -2.18 7.86
N GLY A 364 15.62 -3.19 8.69
CA GLY A 364 16.17 -3.07 10.04
C GLY A 364 15.18 -2.71 11.16
N ALA A 365 13.87 -2.74 10.89
CA ALA A 365 12.85 -2.58 11.93
C ALA A 365 12.97 -3.66 13.04
N LYS A 366 12.81 -3.25 14.31
CA LYS A 366 12.94 -4.15 15.48
C LYS A 366 11.62 -4.63 16.08
N GLN A 367 10.51 -3.92 15.88
CA GLN A 367 9.20 -4.34 16.36
C GLN A 367 8.33 -4.85 15.22
N ILE A 368 7.74 -3.94 14.42
CA ILE A 368 6.93 -4.26 13.24
C ILE A 368 7.39 -3.40 12.07
N GLY A 369 7.70 -4.01 10.93
CA GLY A 369 8.05 -3.22 9.73
C GLY A 369 6.87 -2.36 9.28
N PHE A 370 5.75 -2.98 8.95
CA PHE A 370 4.53 -2.30 8.51
C PHE A 370 3.32 -2.71 9.35
N ARG A 371 2.58 -1.74 9.90
CA ARG A 371 1.39 -1.98 10.72
C ARG A 371 0.21 -1.10 10.33
N THR A 372 -0.97 -1.72 10.25
CA THR A 372 -2.26 -1.03 10.21
C THR A 372 -3.07 -1.36 11.45
N PHE A 373 -3.79 -0.39 12.03
CA PHE A 373 -4.65 -0.60 13.18
C PHE A 373 -5.92 0.24 13.09
N ASN A 374 -7.08 -0.43 13.14
CA ASN A 374 -8.39 0.22 13.19
C ASN A 374 -8.62 1.24 12.05
N CYS A 375 -8.14 0.94 10.85
CA CYS A 375 -8.31 1.80 9.68
C CYS A 375 -9.54 1.38 8.86
N GLY A 376 -10.16 2.34 8.16
CA GLY A 376 -11.28 2.11 7.26
C GLY A 376 -10.88 1.35 5.98
N ARG A 377 -9.72 1.69 5.39
CA ARG A 377 -9.12 0.98 4.25
C ARG A 377 -7.64 1.33 4.08
N VAL A 378 -6.80 0.33 3.84
CA VAL A 378 -5.38 0.53 3.49
C VAL A 378 -5.01 -0.28 2.25
N ASP A 379 -4.60 0.42 1.18
CA ASP A 379 -4.15 -0.22 -0.06
C ASP A 379 -2.63 -0.06 -0.23
N ALA A 380 -1.95 -1.04 -0.82
CA ALA A 380 -0.52 -0.98 -1.15
C ALA A 380 -0.20 -1.76 -2.44
N ASP A 381 0.64 -1.25 -3.34
CA ASP A 381 1.08 -2.05 -4.50
C ASP A 381 2.05 -3.15 -4.08
N SER A 382 3.06 -2.81 -3.25
CA SER A 382 3.99 -3.80 -2.68
C SER A 382 4.55 -3.39 -1.32
N ILE A 383 4.77 -4.38 -0.46
CA ILE A 383 5.40 -4.25 0.85
C ILE A 383 6.59 -5.20 0.92
N ARG A 384 7.79 -4.68 1.11
CA ARG A 384 9.00 -5.45 1.38
C ARG A 384 9.55 -5.08 2.74
N VAL A 385 9.71 -6.08 3.61
CA VAL A 385 10.26 -5.87 4.96
C VAL A 385 11.36 -6.89 5.24
N ASP A 386 12.55 -6.37 5.53
CA ASP A 386 13.72 -7.16 5.91
C ASP A 386 14.15 -6.79 7.36
N GLY A 387 14.40 -7.78 8.23
CA GLY A 387 14.91 -7.56 9.58
C GLY A 387 14.32 -8.47 10.67
N SER A 388 14.92 -8.45 11.86
CA SER A 388 14.64 -9.39 12.96
C SER A 388 13.50 -8.95 13.90
N GLY A 389 12.45 -8.33 13.36
CA GLY A 389 11.32 -7.81 14.14
C GLY A 389 10.56 -8.86 14.96
N LEU A 390 9.68 -8.38 15.84
CA LEU A 390 8.64 -9.23 16.45
C LEU A 390 7.67 -9.70 15.38
N ASP A 391 7.12 -8.79 14.58
CA ASP A 391 6.50 -9.15 13.30
C ASP A 391 7.16 -8.33 12.19
N GLN A 392 7.07 -8.77 10.93
CA GLN A 392 7.55 -7.95 9.81
C GLN A 392 6.42 -7.14 9.21
N VAL A 393 5.25 -7.77 8.99
CA VAL A 393 4.04 -7.10 8.52
C VAL A 393 2.85 -7.49 9.39
N ARG A 394 2.11 -6.50 9.92
CA ARG A 394 0.87 -6.69 10.68
C ARG A 394 -0.28 -5.91 10.06
N ILE A 395 -1.32 -6.61 9.62
CA ILE A 395 -2.48 -6.00 8.96
C ILE A 395 -3.72 -6.22 9.83
N GLU A 396 -4.31 -5.11 10.26
CA GLU A 396 -5.49 -5.10 11.13
C GLU A 396 -6.63 -4.27 10.52
N SER A 397 -6.64 -4.14 9.19
CA SER A 397 -7.55 -3.28 8.42
C SER A 397 -7.82 -3.87 7.04
N PRO A 398 -8.99 -3.59 6.43
CA PRO A 398 -9.33 -4.09 5.11
C PRO A 398 -8.59 -3.32 4.00
N GLY A 399 -8.57 -3.87 2.79
CA GLY A 399 -7.98 -3.20 1.62
C GLY A 399 -7.45 -4.17 0.58
N ASN A 400 -6.63 -3.64 -0.35
CA ASN A 400 -6.01 -4.39 -1.43
C ASN A 400 -4.50 -4.20 -1.38
N ILE A 401 -3.77 -5.29 -1.20
CA ILE A 401 -2.30 -5.30 -1.21
C ILE A 401 -1.85 -6.14 -2.40
N GLY A 402 -0.97 -5.62 -3.26
CA GLY A 402 -0.48 -6.36 -4.41
C GLY A 402 0.43 -7.52 -3.99
N ARG A 403 1.59 -7.21 -3.40
CA ARG A 403 2.57 -8.22 -2.97
C ARG A 403 3.18 -7.90 -1.61
N ILE A 404 3.39 -8.93 -0.80
CA ILE A 404 4.15 -8.84 0.45
C ILE A 404 5.39 -9.74 0.34
N GLU A 405 6.57 -9.16 0.51
CA GLU A 405 7.84 -9.85 0.60
C GLU A 405 8.44 -9.68 1.99
N THR A 406 8.87 -10.78 2.59
CA THR A 406 9.52 -10.77 3.89
C THR A 406 10.73 -11.69 3.93
N SER A 407 11.83 -11.24 4.55
CA SER A 407 13.04 -12.04 4.70
C SER A 407 13.69 -11.89 6.07
N ASP A 408 14.58 -12.83 6.45
CA ASP A 408 15.32 -12.91 7.72
C ASP A 408 14.56 -13.43 8.95
N ALA A 409 15.28 -14.15 9.82
CA ALA A 409 14.77 -14.88 11.00
C ALA A 409 14.29 -13.96 12.15
N GLY A 410 13.18 -13.26 11.92
CA GLY A 410 12.39 -12.62 12.97
C GLY A 410 11.90 -13.62 14.01
N THR A 411 11.58 -13.12 15.21
CA THR A 411 11.16 -13.99 16.33
C THR A 411 9.66 -14.27 16.37
N GLY A 412 8.84 -13.50 15.65
CA GLY A 412 7.39 -13.75 15.53
C GLY A 412 6.93 -13.96 14.09
N ALA A 413 5.89 -13.23 13.65
CA ALA A 413 5.27 -13.49 12.35
C ALA A 413 5.95 -12.71 11.22
N ALA A 414 6.18 -13.39 10.10
CA ALA A 414 6.50 -12.72 8.84
C ALA A 414 5.33 -11.80 8.45
N VAL A 415 4.13 -12.38 8.43
CA VAL A 415 2.89 -11.67 8.13
C VAL A 415 1.83 -12.09 9.14
N LEU A 416 1.23 -11.13 9.84
CA LEU A 416 0.13 -11.33 10.77
C LEU A 416 -1.09 -10.54 10.31
N ILE A 417 -2.15 -11.24 9.92
CA ILE A 417 -3.44 -10.67 9.55
C ILE A 417 -4.41 -10.94 10.69
N GLN A 418 -4.97 -9.91 11.33
CA GLN A 418 -5.82 -10.08 12.52
C GLN A 418 -6.84 -8.94 12.68
N GLY A 419 -7.75 -9.07 13.65
CA GLY A 419 -8.69 -8.01 13.98
C GLY A 419 -9.61 -7.66 12.82
N ASN A 420 -9.71 -6.36 12.49
CA ASN A 420 -10.70 -5.81 11.56
C ASN A 420 -10.31 -5.95 10.07
N ALA A 421 -9.45 -6.91 9.70
CA ALA A 421 -9.00 -7.10 8.32
C ALA A 421 -10.01 -7.82 7.40
N ASN A 422 -11.31 -7.77 7.71
CA ASN A 422 -12.33 -8.49 6.97
C ASN A 422 -12.49 -7.96 5.54
N GLY A 423 -12.44 -8.85 4.54
CA GLY A 423 -12.45 -8.48 3.12
C GLY A 423 -11.10 -8.02 2.59
N LEU A 424 -10.01 -8.21 3.33
CA LEU A 424 -8.65 -7.97 2.86
C LEU A 424 -8.30 -8.90 1.69
N THR A 425 -7.76 -8.31 0.61
CA THR A 425 -7.21 -9.05 -0.54
C THR A 425 -5.72 -8.79 -0.65
N ILE A 426 -4.91 -9.84 -0.69
CA ILE A 426 -3.45 -9.76 -0.93
C ILE A 426 -3.13 -10.57 -2.19
N GLY A 427 -2.56 -9.98 -3.23
CA GLY A 427 -2.26 -10.70 -4.47
C GLY A 427 -1.26 -11.85 -4.29
N GLU A 428 -0.18 -11.60 -3.55
CA GLU A 428 0.85 -12.61 -3.25
C GLU A 428 1.55 -12.34 -1.91
N ILE A 429 1.86 -13.41 -1.16
CA ILE A 429 2.80 -13.40 -0.04
C ILE A 429 4.01 -14.27 -0.37
N TYR A 430 5.21 -13.71 -0.33
CA TYR A 430 6.49 -14.40 -0.40
C TYR A 430 7.27 -14.20 0.89
N ASN A 431 7.47 -15.28 1.64
CA ASN A 431 8.16 -15.27 2.92
C ASN A 431 9.35 -16.26 2.88
N ASP A 432 10.57 -15.77 3.07
CA ASP A 432 11.80 -16.56 3.05
C ASP A 432 12.61 -16.34 4.33
N GLY A 433 12.35 -17.17 5.34
CA GLY A 433 12.99 -17.08 6.65
C GLY A 433 12.37 -16.05 7.61
N GLY A 434 11.34 -15.30 7.20
CA GLY A 434 10.68 -14.22 7.95
C GLY A 434 9.92 -14.60 9.23
N GLY A 435 9.72 -15.89 9.48
CA GLY A 435 8.79 -16.39 10.52
C GLY A 435 7.48 -16.90 9.92
N SER A 436 6.39 -16.94 10.68
CA SER A 436 5.14 -17.56 10.19
C SER A 436 4.26 -16.60 9.40
N VAL A 437 3.54 -17.09 8.38
CA VAL A 437 2.34 -16.39 7.84
C VAL A 437 1.15 -16.80 8.70
N ARG A 438 0.47 -15.83 9.34
CA ARG A 438 -0.63 -16.08 10.29
C ARG A 438 -1.86 -15.27 9.88
N VAL A 439 -3.00 -15.94 9.78
CA VAL A 439 -4.29 -15.34 9.42
C VAL A 439 -5.31 -15.66 10.51
N LEU A 440 -5.77 -14.61 11.18
CA LEU A 440 -6.67 -14.61 12.33
C LEU A 440 -7.95 -13.77 12.06
N SER A 441 -8.18 -13.37 10.81
CA SER A 441 -9.34 -12.58 10.38
C SER A 441 -10.15 -13.34 9.34
N ASP A 442 -11.42 -12.94 9.23
CA ASP A 442 -12.39 -13.57 8.34
C ASP A 442 -12.36 -12.95 6.94
N ASP A 443 -12.90 -13.68 5.96
CA ASP A 443 -13.10 -13.20 4.59
C ASP A 443 -11.80 -12.67 3.93
N VAL A 444 -10.65 -13.28 4.26
CA VAL A 444 -9.34 -12.92 3.71
C VAL A 444 -9.05 -13.72 2.44
N THR A 445 -8.65 -13.03 1.37
CA THR A 445 -8.24 -13.66 0.09
C THR A 445 -6.76 -13.44 -0.17
N VAL A 446 -6.00 -14.53 -0.29
CA VAL A 446 -4.57 -14.51 -0.68
C VAL A 446 -4.33 -15.57 -1.75
N PRO A 447 -4.41 -15.23 -3.06
CA PRO A 447 -4.31 -16.22 -4.12
C PRO A 447 -3.00 -17.01 -4.10
N ILE A 448 -1.87 -16.37 -3.80
CA ILE A 448 -0.55 -17.02 -3.81
C ILE A 448 0.16 -16.82 -2.47
N ILE A 449 0.56 -17.93 -1.85
CA ILE A 449 1.44 -17.93 -0.68
C ILE A 449 2.62 -18.85 -0.96
N THR A 450 3.83 -18.31 -0.82
CA THR A 450 5.08 -19.06 -0.80
C THR A 450 5.79 -18.77 0.52
N SER A 451 5.98 -19.79 1.35
CA SER A 451 6.66 -19.68 2.63
C SER A 451 7.77 -20.72 2.77
N LYS A 452 9.00 -20.25 2.95
CA LYS A 452 10.21 -21.08 2.94
C LYS A 452 11.07 -20.86 4.18
N ASN A 453 11.80 -21.91 4.55
CA ASN A 453 12.95 -21.85 5.47
C ASN A 453 12.65 -21.30 6.88
N ASN A 454 11.41 -21.40 7.37
CA ASN A 454 11.05 -20.88 8.70
C ASN A 454 11.40 -21.88 9.81
N ALA A 455 12.60 -21.71 10.39
CA ALA A 455 13.19 -22.64 11.36
C ALA A 455 12.34 -22.88 12.63
N SER A 456 11.56 -21.89 13.06
CA SER A 456 10.77 -21.92 14.31
C SER A 456 9.26 -21.77 14.10
N GLY A 457 8.80 -21.68 12.84
CA GLY A 457 7.44 -21.26 12.51
C GLY A 457 6.66 -22.18 11.57
N TYR A 458 5.41 -21.79 11.32
CA TYR A 458 4.52 -22.39 10.34
C TYR A 458 4.75 -21.76 8.97
N GLY A 459 4.63 -22.54 7.90
CA GLY A 459 4.51 -21.98 6.56
C GLY A 459 3.23 -21.13 6.43
N LEU A 460 2.12 -21.66 6.96
CA LEU A 460 0.85 -20.95 7.15
C LEU A 460 0.15 -21.40 8.43
N GLU A 461 -0.35 -20.46 9.23
CA GLU A 461 -1.27 -20.68 10.35
C GLU A 461 -2.59 -19.95 10.09
N LEU A 462 -3.70 -20.70 10.09
CA LEU A 462 -5.06 -20.17 10.12
C LEU A 462 -5.65 -20.44 11.51
N SER A 463 -6.14 -19.41 12.21
CA SER A 463 -6.73 -19.61 13.53
C SER A 463 -7.90 -18.66 13.78
N GLY A 464 -9.10 -19.21 13.95
CA GLY A 464 -10.32 -18.41 14.11
C GLY A 464 -10.77 -17.67 12.85
N ALA A 465 -10.13 -17.94 11.71
CA ALA A 465 -10.43 -17.32 10.43
C ALA A 465 -11.51 -18.12 9.69
N ASP A 466 -12.57 -17.45 9.28
CA ASP A 466 -13.61 -18.01 8.43
C ASP A 466 -13.44 -17.58 6.97
N ARG A 467 -13.72 -18.49 6.02
CA ARG A 467 -13.73 -18.24 4.56
C ARG A 467 -12.41 -17.71 3.97
N PHE A 468 -11.28 -18.14 4.53
CA PHE A 468 -9.98 -17.90 3.92
C PHE A 468 -9.91 -18.52 2.52
N THR A 469 -9.47 -17.75 1.52
CA THR A 469 -9.35 -18.22 0.13
C THR A 469 -7.91 -18.10 -0.39
N ASN A 470 -7.37 -19.21 -0.90
CA ASN A 470 -6.06 -19.30 -1.52
C ASN A 470 -6.11 -20.17 -2.79
N GLN A 471 -5.35 -19.85 -3.83
CA GLN A 471 -5.29 -20.63 -5.07
C GLN A 471 -4.01 -21.48 -5.16
N TYR A 472 -2.92 -21.02 -4.54
CA TYR A 472 -1.64 -21.68 -4.53
C TYR A 472 -0.95 -21.45 -3.18
N LEU A 473 -0.68 -22.54 -2.47
CA LEU A 473 0.11 -22.53 -1.23
C LEU A 473 1.32 -23.44 -1.39
N LEU A 474 2.52 -22.88 -1.24
CA LEU A 474 3.77 -23.60 -1.13
C LEU A 474 4.40 -23.36 0.24
N THR A 475 4.59 -24.42 1.02
CA THR A 475 5.38 -24.39 2.27
C THR A 475 6.56 -25.34 2.15
N ASP A 476 7.79 -24.81 2.20
CA ASP A 476 9.02 -25.57 1.94
C ASP A 476 10.10 -25.35 3.02
N GLY A 477 10.52 -26.40 3.72
CA GLY A 477 11.63 -26.30 4.69
C GLY A 477 11.29 -25.54 5.97
N ASN A 478 10.02 -25.48 6.37
CA ASN A 478 9.58 -24.86 7.63
C ASN A 478 9.54 -25.88 8.78
N SER A 479 9.48 -25.40 10.03
CA SER A 479 9.27 -26.28 11.18
C SER A 479 7.91 -26.98 11.10
N GLN A 480 6.87 -26.27 10.66
CA GLN A 480 5.56 -26.83 10.38
C GLN A 480 5.03 -26.31 9.04
N GLY A 481 4.40 -27.16 8.24
CA GLY A 481 3.87 -26.77 6.94
C GLY A 481 2.63 -25.87 7.05
N LEU A 482 1.51 -26.47 7.44
CA LEU A 482 0.20 -25.81 7.55
C LEU A 482 -0.44 -26.12 8.90
N ARG A 483 -0.88 -25.10 9.63
CA ARG A 483 -1.68 -25.25 10.85
C ARG A 483 -3.05 -24.60 10.68
N MET A 484 -4.10 -25.31 11.05
CA MET A 484 -5.47 -24.79 11.08
C MET A 484 -6.13 -25.08 12.43
N VAL A 485 -6.64 -24.05 13.10
CA VAL A 485 -7.27 -24.15 14.42
C VAL A 485 -8.59 -23.38 14.43
N THR A 486 -9.72 -24.05 14.60
CA THR A 486 -11.04 -23.38 14.64
C THR A 486 -11.28 -22.54 13.38
N VAL A 487 -11.32 -23.20 12.22
CA VAL A 487 -11.42 -22.55 10.89
C VAL A 487 -12.66 -23.09 10.18
N THR A 488 -13.50 -22.19 9.64
CA THR A 488 -14.71 -22.57 8.88
C THR A 488 -14.56 -22.22 7.41
N ASP A 489 -14.87 -23.18 6.54
CA ASP A 489 -14.93 -23.05 5.08
C ASP A 489 -13.63 -22.50 4.41
N PRO A 490 -12.41 -22.92 4.80
CA PRO A 490 -11.21 -22.49 4.09
C PRO A 490 -11.16 -23.14 2.71
N THR A 491 -10.84 -22.36 1.68
CA THR A 491 -10.71 -22.81 0.29
C THR A 491 -9.28 -22.67 -0.18
N PHE A 492 -8.70 -23.77 -0.65
CA PHE A 492 -7.38 -23.81 -1.27
C PHE A 492 -7.51 -24.25 -2.74
N GLY A 493 -6.60 -23.83 -3.61
CA GLY A 493 -6.43 -24.43 -4.93
C GLY A 493 -5.42 -25.57 -4.84
N ALA A 494 -4.18 -25.30 -5.29
CA ALA A 494 -3.07 -26.23 -5.21
C ALA A 494 -2.27 -26.04 -3.91
N LEU A 495 -2.15 -27.11 -3.12
CA LEU A 495 -1.45 -27.16 -1.84
C LEU A 495 -0.17 -28.01 -1.94
N TYR A 496 0.99 -27.37 -1.81
CA TYR A 496 2.31 -28.01 -1.84
C TYR A 496 3.01 -27.86 -0.50
N ILE A 497 3.20 -28.97 0.22
CA ILE A 497 3.83 -28.98 1.55
C ILE A 497 5.05 -29.90 1.50
N ARG A 498 6.25 -29.33 1.52
CA ARG A 498 7.50 -30.05 1.25
C ARG A 498 8.56 -29.77 2.30
N ASN A 499 9.38 -30.77 2.61
CA ASN A 499 10.57 -30.66 3.47
C ASN A 499 10.33 -30.02 4.85
N ASN A 500 9.09 -29.95 5.31
CA ASN A 500 8.77 -29.42 6.64
C ASN A 500 9.01 -30.50 7.71
N THR A 501 9.41 -30.10 8.92
CA THR A 501 9.62 -31.04 10.04
C THR A 501 8.30 -31.71 10.41
N THR A 502 7.24 -30.91 10.55
CA THR A 502 5.85 -31.37 10.70
C THR A 502 5.01 -30.92 9.50
N GLY A 503 4.08 -31.78 9.08
CA GLY A 503 3.26 -31.55 7.89
C GLY A 503 2.07 -30.61 8.12
N ILE A 504 0.88 -31.19 8.25
CA ILE A 504 -0.38 -30.46 8.48
C ILE A 504 -0.87 -30.74 9.89
N ALA A 505 -1.16 -29.69 10.66
CA ALA A 505 -1.78 -29.78 11.98
C ALA A 505 -3.18 -29.17 11.95
N ILE A 506 -4.21 -29.94 12.34
CA ILE A 506 -5.62 -29.51 12.25
C ILE A 506 -6.31 -29.75 13.59
N SER A 507 -7.01 -28.73 14.07
CA SER A 507 -7.86 -28.81 15.26
C SER A 507 -9.17 -28.07 14.98
N THR A 508 -10.30 -28.77 15.01
CA THR A 508 -11.65 -28.17 14.82
C THR A 508 -11.79 -27.38 13.52
N VAL A 509 -11.83 -28.07 12.37
CA VAL A 509 -11.98 -27.43 11.06
C VAL A 509 -13.17 -28.02 10.32
N SER A 510 -14.03 -27.17 9.75
CA SER A 510 -15.19 -27.58 8.93
C SER A 510 -15.13 -26.95 7.54
N GLY A 511 -15.71 -27.62 6.54
CA GLY A 511 -15.90 -27.06 5.20
C GLY A 511 -14.64 -26.85 4.35
N VAL A 512 -13.52 -27.47 4.72
CA VAL A 512 -12.28 -27.37 3.93
C VAL A 512 -12.50 -27.83 2.49
N SER A 513 -12.11 -27.00 1.53
CA SER A 513 -12.08 -27.34 0.11
C SER A 513 -10.67 -27.18 -0.47
N TYR A 514 -10.26 -28.10 -1.35
CA TYR A 514 -9.01 -28.00 -2.11
C TYR A 514 -9.09 -28.70 -3.47
N ASP A 515 -8.38 -28.17 -4.46
CA ASP A 515 -8.29 -28.79 -5.80
C ASP A 515 -7.25 -29.93 -5.83
N ASN A 516 -6.05 -29.67 -5.31
CA ASN A 516 -4.94 -30.63 -5.33
C ASN A 516 -4.05 -30.49 -4.09
N VAL A 517 -3.55 -31.61 -3.55
CA VAL A 517 -2.57 -31.60 -2.47
C VAL A 517 -1.39 -32.51 -2.77
N ALA A 518 -0.19 -31.94 -2.76
CA ALA A 518 1.08 -32.64 -2.82
C ALA A 518 1.84 -32.46 -1.50
N TYR A 519 2.20 -33.58 -0.88
CA TYR A 519 2.95 -33.63 0.38
C TYR A 519 4.24 -34.44 0.22
N SER A 520 5.39 -33.85 0.59
CA SER A 520 6.68 -34.55 0.66
C SER A 520 7.42 -34.14 1.94
N GLY A 521 7.06 -34.74 3.07
CA GLY A 521 7.68 -34.48 4.38
C GLY A 521 8.46 -35.68 4.94
N ASN A 522 9.28 -35.40 5.96
CA ASN A 522 10.11 -36.38 6.66
C ASN A 522 9.22 -37.38 7.43
N THR A 523 9.61 -38.65 7.47
CA THR A 523 8.71 -39.81 7.69
C THR A 523 8.12 -39.98 9.10
N SER A 524 8.33 -39.05 10.03
CA SER A 524 7.95 -39.21 11.45
C SER A 524 6.49 -38.90 11.79
N ASP A 525 5.78 -38.05 11.02
CA ASP A 525 4.41 -37.58 11.36
C ASP A 525 3.28 -38.22 10.52
N GLY A 526 3.41 -39.52 10.22
CA GLY A 526 2.44 -40.27 9.39
C GLY A 526 1.00 -40.34 9.92
N THR A 527 0.69 -39.77 11.09
CA THR A 527 -0.61 -39.86 11.77
C THR A 527 -1.57 -38.69 11.47
N ALA A 528 -1.09 -37.50 11.10
CA ALA A 528 -1.96 -36.32 10.99
C ALA A 528 -2.61 -36.11 9.60
N LEU A 529 -2.08 -36.71 8.52
CA LEU A 529 -2.67 -36.59 7.18
C LEU A 529 -3.99 -37.38 7.01
N ASN A 530 -4.21 -38.40 7.84
CA ASN A 530 -5.38 -39.28 7.75
C ASN A 530 -6.67 -38.66 8.34
N THR A 531 -6.60 -37.47 8.94
CA THR A 531 -7.74 -36.83 9.60
C THR A 531 -8.38 -35.70 8.80
N LEU A 532 -7.80 -35.29 7.65
CA LEU A 532 -8.43 -34.34 6.74
C LEU A 532 -9.65 -34.99 6.06
N PRO A 533 -10.88 -34.48 6.30
CA PRO A 533 -12.06 -34.96 5.59
C PRO A 533 -11.86 -34.78 4.08
N GLY A 534 -12.01 -35.88 3.34
CA GLY A 534 -11.87 -35.85 1.88
C GLY A 534 -10.45 -35.94 1.33
N PHE A 535 -9.42 -36.03 2.18
CA PHE A 535 -8.03 -36.09 1.74
C PHE A 535 -7.75 -37.37 1.00
N ARG A 536 -7.85 -37.28 -0.33
CA ARG A 536 -7.19 -38.19 -1.25
C ARG A 536 -5.72 -37.81 -1.26
N GLY A 537 -5.05 -38.00 -0.13
CA GLY A 537 -3.62 -37.85 -0.09
C GLY A 537 -3.08 -38.65 -1.25
N SER A 538 -2.46 -37.97 -2.22
CA SER A 538 -1.64 -38.62 -3.20
C SER A 538 -0.37 -39.13 -2.50
N ARG A 539 -0.54 -40.01 -1.52
CA ARG A 539 0.00 -41.33 -1.69
C ARG A 539 -0.87 -42.06 -2.69
N ILE A 540 -0.96 -41.56 -3.94
CA ILE A 540 -0.78 -42.48 -5.05
C ILE A 540 0.62 -43.01 -4.76
N ARG A 541 0.71 -44.08 -3.96
CA ARG A 541 1.84 -44.97 -4.07
C ARG A 541 1.67 -45.51 -5.48
N SER A 542 2.14 -44.73 -6.46
CA SER A 542 2.27 -45.17 -7.83
C SER A 542 3.26 -46.32 -7.73
N GLY A 543 2.73 -47.53 -7.78
CA GLY A 543 3.50 -48.70 -7.42
C GLY A 543 2.62 -49.89 -7.11
N ALA A 544 3.26 -51.05 -7.13
CA ALA A 544 2.69 -52.30 -6.66
C ALA A 544 3.10 -52.53 -5.20
N ALA A 545 2.19 -53.02 -4.36
CA ALA A 545 2.57 -53.70 -3.11
C ALA A 545 2.57 -55.21 -3.31
N THR A 546 3.48 -55.90 -2.63
CA THR A 546 3.53 -57.36 -2.64
C THR A 546 2.56 -57.93 -1.62
N LEU A 547 1.69 -58.83 -2.04
CA LEU A 547 0.87 -59.66 -1.15
C LEU A 547 1.62 -60.94 -0.82
N GLY A 548 1.75 -61.23 0.48
CA GLY A 548 2.37 -62.45 0.99
C GLY A 548 1.42 -63.65 1.06
N ASN A 549 1.90 -64.75 1.64
CA ASN A 549 1.11 -65.94 1.95
C ASN A 549 0.32 -65.77 3.27
N ALA A 550 -0.50 -64.72 3.34
CA ALA A 550 -1.39 -64.41 4.45
C ALA A 550 -2.62 -63.66 3.93
N ASP A 551 -3.71 -63.70 4.69
CA ASP A 551 -4.88 -62.89 4.36
C ASP A 551 -4.57 -61.40 4.52
N ALA A 552 -5.19 -60.56 3.70
CA ALA A 552 -4.97 -59.12 3.69
C ALA A 552 -6.29 -58.37 3.55
N THR A 553 -6.37 -57.19 4.15
CA THR A 553 -7.46 -56.24 3.90
C THR A 553 -6.88 -55.03 3.19
N LEU A 554 -7.44 -54.70 2.03
CA LEU A 554 -7.09 -53.52 1.25
C LEU A 554 -8.03 -52.37 1.63
N ILE A 555 -7.44 -51.24 2.01
CA ILE A 555 -8.15 -50.02 2.37
C ILE A 555 -7.68 -48.93 1.40
N VAL A 556 -8.64 -48.24 0.76
CA VAL A 556 -8.33 -47.13 -0.16
C VAL A 556 -7.54 -46.05 0.58
N GLY A 557 -6.49 -45.53 -0.05
CA GLY A 557 -5.57 -44.55 0.55
C GLY A 557 -4.46 -45.17 1.40
N ASN A 558 -4.66 -46.36 2.00
CA ASN A 558 -3.62 -47.05 2.77
C ASN A 558 -2.73 -47.95 1.90
N ASN A 559 -3.34 -48.69 0.97
CA ASN A 559 -2.68 -49.64 0.09
C ASN A 559 -2.49 -49.06 -1.33
N PRO A 560 -1.39 -49.38 -2.05
CA PRO A 560 -1.27 -49.01 -3.46
C PRO A 560 -2.43 -49.54 -4.32
N PRO A 561 -2.81 -48.85 -5.40
CA PRO A 561 -3.86 -49.33 -6.29
C PRO A 561 -3.53 -50.69 -6.92
N THR A 562 -2.25 -51.02 -7.10
CA THR A 562 -1.82 -52.32 -7.62
C THR A 562 -1.30 -53.22 -6.49
N GLN A 563 -1.83 -54.43 -6.40
CA GLN A 563 -1.45 -55.47 -5.44
C GLN A 563 -0.96 -56.71 -6.19
N VAL A 564 0.22 -57.22 -5.84
CA VAL A 564 0.90 -58.27 -6.58
C VAL A 564 1.25 -59.41 -5.64
N CYS A 565 0.58 -60.55 -5.78
CA CYS A 565 0.98 -61.78 -5.13
C CYS A 565 1.98 -62.53 -6.03
N ALA A 566 3.24 -62.55 -5.62
CA ALA A 566 4.30 -63.35 -6.25
C ALA A 566 4.80 -64.47 -5.31
N THR A 567 4.35 -64.50 -4.07
CA THR A 567 4.69 -65.54 -3.10
C THR A 567 3.91 -66.82 -3.37
N SER A 568 4.54 -67.99 -3.22
CA SER A 568 3.84 -69.28 -3.26
C SER A 568 2.81 -69.37 -2.14
N LEU A 569 1.57 -69.71 -2.48
CA LEU A 569 0.50 -69.88 -1.50
C LEU A 569 0.48 -71.32 -1.00
N THR A 570 0.38 -71.51 0.31
CA THR A 570 0.29 -72.83 0.96
C THR A 570 -1.10 -73.15 1.50
N ALA A 571 -2.04 -72.22 1.33
CA ALA A 571 -3.46 -72.33 1.60
C ALA A 571 -4.18 -71.26 0.76
N ASP A 572 -5.50 -71.36 0.60
CA ASP A 572 -6.28 -70.26 -0.01
C ASP A 572 -6.10 -69.00 0.84
N ARG A 573 -5.80 -67.87 0.21
CA ARG A 573 -5.63 -66.57 0.89
C ARG A 573 -6.66 -65.58 0.43
N THR A 574 -7.21 -64.84 1.36
CA THR A 574 -8.26 -63.85 1.10
C THR A 574 -7.71 -62.43 1.13
N VAL A 575 -7.99 -61.69 0.07
CA VAL A 575 -7.77 -60.25 -0.05
C VAL A 575 -9.14 -59.58 0.01
N THR A 576 -9.48 -58.99 1.14
CA THR A 576 -10.75 -58.28 1.34
C THR A 576 -10.59 -56.82 0.91
N VAL A 577 -11.40 -56.35 -0.04
CA VAL A 577 -11.49 -54.90 -0.34
C VAL A 577 -12.47 -54.23 0.62
N SER A 578 -11.94 -53.36 1.48
CA SER A 578 -12.72 -52.67 2.51
C SER A 578 -13.53 -51.52 1.93
N THR A 579 -14.75 -51.33 2.41
CA THR A 579 -15.56 -50.14 2.09
C THR A 579 -15.17 -48.92 2.94
N THR A 580 -14.36 -49.11 3.98
CA THR A 580 -13.85 -48.02 4.82
C THR A 580 -13.07 -47.02 3.98
N GLY A 581 -13.58 -45.79 3.88
CA GLY A 581 -12.94 -44.69 3.14
C GLY A 581 -13.12 -44.73 1.62
N ALA A 582 -13.82 -45.73 1.06
CA ALA A 582 -14.03 -45.86 -0.38
C ALA A 582 -15.12 -44.90 -0.89
N LYS A 583 -14.89 -44.29 -2.05
CA LYS A 583 -15.78 -43.39 -2.78
C LYS A 583 -15.96 -43.87 -4.22
N ASN A 584 -17.04 -43.42 -4.86
CA ASN A 584 -17.31 -43.79 -6.25
C ASN A 584 -16.11 -43.44 -7.15
N GLY A 585 -15.61 -44.42 -7.91
CA GLY A 585 -14.45 -44.29 -8.79
C GLY A 585 -13.13 -44.81 -8.24
N ASP A 586 -13.04 -45.18 -6.95
CA ASP A 586 -11.80 -45.75 -6.38
C ASP A 586 -11.54 -47.16 -6.93
N ARG A 587 -10.28 -47.50 -7.22
CA ARG A 587 -9.90 -48.75 -7.90
C ARG A 587 -8.77 -49.52 -7.23
N PHE A 588 -8.85 -50.85 -7.31
CA PHE A 588 -7.72 -51.75 -7.07
C PHE A 588 -7.52 -52.71 -8.25
N ARG A 589 -6.27 -52.94 -8.63
CA ARG A 589 -5.82 -54.04 -9.49
C ARG A 589 -5.07 -55.06 -8.64
N ILE A 590 -5.62 -56.26 -8.52
CA ILE A 590 -5.04 -57.34 -7.72
C ILE A 590 -4.60 -58.45 -8.67
N ALA A 591 -3.32 -58.77 -8.65
CA ALA A 591 -2.69 -59.71 -9.57
C ALA A 591 -2.02 -60.83 -8.79
N ARG A 592 -2.27 -62.07 -9.20
CA ARG A 592 -1.49 -63.25 -8.80
C ARG A 592 -0.59 -63.65 -9.94
N THR A 593 0.70 -63.39 -9.81
CA THR A 593 1.68 -63.56 -10.90
C THR A 593 1.99 -65.02 -11.17
N ALA A 594 2.60 -65.30 -12.33
CA ALA A 594 3.11 -66.63 -12.66
C ALA A 594 4.19 -67.15 -11.66
N ALA A 595 4.85 -66.23 -10.95
CA ALA A 595 5.83 -66.57 -9.91
C ALA A 595 5.18 -67.06 -8.60
N SER A 596 3.89 -66.80 -8.39
CA SER A 596 3.14 -67.32 -7.23
C SER A 596 2.82 -68.80 -7.43
N GLY A 597 3.70 -69.67 -6.91
CA GLY A 597 3.52 -71.12 -6.92
C GLY A 597 2.42 -71.63 -5.97
N GLY A 598 2.28 -72.95 -5.86
CA GLY A 598 1.28 -73.62 -5.03
C GLY A 598 -0.10 -73.76 -5.68
N ALA A 599 -0.87 -74.79 -5.28
CA ALA A 599 -2.14 -75.15 -5.89
C ALA A 599 -3.36 -74.34 -5.38
N PHE A 600 -3.16 -73.49 -4.38
CA PHE A 600 -4.22 -72.71 -3.72
C PHE A 600 -4.54 -71.43 -4.48
N ASN A 601 -5.69 -70.81 -4.27
CA ASN A 601 -6.14 -69.58 -4.92
C ASN A 601 -5.88 -68.33 -4.07
N LEU A 602 -5.71 -67.19 -4.75
CA LEU A 602 -5.87 -65.88 -4.12
C LEU A 602 -7.32 -65.43 -4.31
N ILE A 603 -8.09 -65.35 -3.24
CA ILE A 603 -9.52 -65.04 -3.24
C ILE A 603 -9.68 -63.54 -3.00
N VAL A 604 -10.30 -62.81 -3.92
CA VAL A 604 -10.66 -61.41 -3.69
C VAL A 604 -12.09 -61.35 -3.15
N ALA A 605 -12.26 -60.90 -1.90
CA ALA A 605 -13.54 -60.81 -1.21
C ALA A 605 -14.00 -59.35 -1.01
N GLY A 606 -15.28 -59.15 -0.69
CA GLY A 606 -15.88 -57.82 -0.51
C GLY A 606 -16.39 -57.19 -1.81
N VAL A 607 -16.38 -57.94 -2.92
CA VAL A 607 -16.83 -57.49 -4.26
C VAL A 607 -18.25 -58.01 -4.53
N THR A 608 -19.11 -57.16 -5.08
CA THR A 608 -20.44 -57.51 -5.59
C THR A 608 -20.32 -58.59 -6.67
N GLY A 609 -21.10 -59.67 -6.54
CA GLY A 609 -21.00 -60.86 -7.39
C GLY A 609 -20.30 -62.05 -6.70
N GLY A 610 -19.76 -61.86 -5.50
CA GLY A 610 -19.16 -62.90 -4.68
C GLY A 610 -17.63 -62.89 -4.70
N PRO A 611 -16.99 -63.78 -3.93
CA PRO A 611 -15.53 -63.89 -3.92
C PRO A 611 -15.00 -64.35 -5.28
N PHE A 612 -13.93 -63.72 -5.76
CA PHE A 612 -13.29 -64.06 -7.03
C PHE A 612 -11.98 -64.80 -6.79
N ASN A 613 -11.89 -66.04 -7.28
CA ASN A 613 -10.67 -66.83 -7.21
C ASN A 613 -9.72 -66.45 -8.35
N LEU A 614 -8.48 -66.12 -7.99
CA LEU A 614 -7.37 -65.88 -8.91
C LEU A 614 -6.38 -67.06 -8.85
N ALA A 615 -6.34 -67.80 -9.95
CA ALA A 615 -5.30 -68.78 -10.21
C ALA A 615 -3.95 -68.08 -10.48
N THR A 616 -2.87 -68.85 -10.46
CA THR A 616 -1.54 -68.38 -10.87
C THR A 616 -1.61 -67.79 -12.29
N GLY A 617 -1.09 -66.58 -12.47
CA GLY A 617 -1.12 -65.86 -13.75
C GLY A 617 -2.44 -65.14 -14.04
N GLN A 618 -3.24 -64.80 -13.03
CA GLN A 618 -4.51 -64.07 -13.21
C GLN A 618 -4.53 -62.73 -12.45
N TRP A 619 -5.40 -61.82 -12.90
CA TRP A 619 -5.63 -60.53 -12.25
C TRP A 619 -7.11 -60.14 -12.25
N LEU A 620 -7.47 -59.26 -11.32
CA LEU A 620 -8.79 -58.65 -11.14
C LEU A 620 -8.66 -57.15 -10.96
N GLU A 621 -9.51 -56.38 -11.63
CA GLU A 621 -9.74 -54.96 -11.32
C GLU A 621 -11.13 -54.79 -10.71
N VAL A 622 -11.18 -54.01 -9.64
CA VAL A 622 -12.41 -53.64 -8.96
C VAL A 622 -12.51 -52.12 -8.85
N GLU A 623 -13.72 -51.60 -8.97
CA GLU A 623 -14.05 -50.19 -8.77
C GLU A 623 -15.18 -50.06 -7.74
N TYR A 624 -15.08 -49.08 -6.85
CA TYR A 624 -16.15 -48.79 -5.91
C TYR A 624 -17.23 -47.96 -6.60
N VAL A 625 -18.47 -48.44 -6.65
CA VAL A 625 -19.68 -47.73 -7.14
C VAL A 625 -20.83 -48.07 -6.21
N SER A 626 -20.92 -47.37 -5.07
CA SER A 626 -21.83 -47.71 -3.95
C SER A 626 -21.62 -49.13 -3.38
N GLY A 627 -20.42 -49.68 -3.59
CA GLY A 627 -20.01 -51.06 -3.29
C GLY A 627 -18.87 -51.45 -4.25
N TRP A 628 -17.97 -52.35 -3.87
CA TRP A 628 -16.91 -52.79 -4.78
C TRP A 628 -17.48 -53.67 -5.88
N GLN A 629 -17.23 -53.33 -7.14
CA GLN A 629 -17.69 -54.08 -8.30
C GLN A 629 -16.49 -54.50 -9.14
N MET A 630 -16.51 -55.72 -9.69
CA MET A 630 -15.51 -56.14 -10.66
C MET A 630 -15.72 -55.35 -11.96
N THR A 631 -14.67 -54.68 -12.43
CA THR A 631 -14.68 -53.96 -13.71
C THR A 631 -13.94 -54.70 -14.80
N ALA A 632 -12.92 -55.50 -14.44
CA ALA A 632 -12.22 -56.37 -15.38
C ALA A 632 -11.55 -57.56 -14.68
N LYS A 633 -11.32 -58.65 -15.43
CA LYS A 633 -10.57 -59.84 -15.01
C LYS A 633 -9.83 -60.39 -16.22
N GLY A 634 -8.63 -60.93 -16.02
CA GLY A 634 -7.88 -61.55 -17.11
C GLY A 634 -6.74 -62.45 -16.65
N THR A 635 -6.06 -63.03 -17.64
CA THR A 635 -4.74 -63.66 -17.47
C THR A 635 -3.65 -62.61 -17.66
N LEU A 636 -2.50 -62.79 -16.99
CA LEU A 636 -1.32 -61.94 -17.07
C LEU A 636 -0.45 -62.25 -18.29
#